data_AF-A0A2W5F5I7-F1
#
_entry.id   AF-A0A2W5F5I7-F1
#
_cell.length_a   1.000
_cell.length_b   1.000
_cell.length_c   1.000
_cell.angle_alpha   90.00
_cell.angle_beta   90.00
_cell.angle_gamma   90.00
#
_symmetry.space_group_name_H-M   'P 1'
#
loop_
_entity.id
_entity.type
_entity.pdbx_description
1 polymer ?
#
loop_
_entity_poly.entity_id
_entity_poly.type
_entity_poly.pdbx_seq_one_letter_code
_entity_poly.pdbx_strand_id
1 'polypeptide(L)'
;MVFSSNSDEANALATKSKKKTDMTLPPPVVFTELEAHLERLSRQLDAVGLSDSKSDSAPHEKRRRVPGRFKGALVVGPEFFEPLTEDELKEFATE
;
A
#
# COMPACT_ATOMS: atom_id res chain seq x y z
N MET A 1 -45.15 35.15 3.96
CA MET A 1 -45.12 33.83 3.31
C MET A 1 -44.45 33.99 1.96
N VAL A 2 -43.23 33.48 1.81
CA VAL A 2 -42.50 33.42 0.53
C VAL A 2 -42.29 31.94 0.25
N PHE A 3 -42.99 31.42 -0.75
CA PHE A 3 -42.85 30.03 -1.20
C PHE A 3 -41.77 29.99 -2.28
N SER A 4 -40.55 29.59 -1.91
CA SER A 4 -39.51 29.24 -2.88
C SER A 4 -39.72 27.80 -3.30
N SER A 5 -40.55 27.60 -4.32
CA SER A 5 -40.72 26.33 -5.02
C SER A 5 -39.51 26.09 -5.92
N ASN A 6 -38.44 25.47 -5.40
CA ASN A 6 -37.41 24.91 -6.26
C ASN A 6 -37.90 23.54 -6.73
N SER A 7 -38.56 23.53 -7.88
CA SER A 7 -38.99 22.34 -8.59
C SER A 7 -37.77 21.59 -9.14
N ASP A 8 -37.50 20.46 -8.49
CA ASP A 8 -37.05 19.18 -9.04
C ASP A 8 -36.95 19.11 -10.59
N GLU A 9 -35.75 19.33 -11.15
CA GLU A 9 -35.40 18.92 -12.50
C GLU A 9 -34.52 17.64 -12.46
N ALA A 10 -35.13 16.56 -11.96
CA ALA A 10 -34.65 15.20 -12.14
C ALA A 10 -35.16 14.61 -13.47
N ASN A 11 -34.39 14.79 -14.56
CA ASN A 11 -34.36 14.00 -15.81
C ASN A 11 -33.88 14.93 -16.94
N ALA A 12 -33.00 14.59 -17.86
CA ALA A 12 -32.45 13.32 -18.26
C ALA A 12 -31.27 13.65 -19.19
N LEU A 13 -30.19 12.87 -19.14
CA LEU A 13 -29.30 12.63 -20.29
C LEU A 13 -28.31 11.49 -19.92
N ALA A 14 -28.86 10.31 -19.62
CA ALA A 14 -28.07 9.09 -19.56
C ALA A 14 -27.87 8.54 -20.99
N THR A 15 -26.85 9.04 -21.70
CA THR A 15 -26.48 8.52 -23.03
C THR A 15 -25.66 7.22 -22.86
N LYS A 16 -26.35 6.08 -22.82
CA LYS A 16 -25.70 4.75 -22.85
C LYS A 16 -25.02 4.53 -24.21
N SER A 17 -23.74 4.87 -24.31
CA SER A 17 -22.90 4.52 -25.47
C SER A 17 -22.63 3.02 -25.49
N LYS A 18 -23.25 2.29 -26.44
CA LYS A 18 -22.93 0.87 -26.72
C LYS A 18 -21.69 0.80 -27.61
N LYS A 19 -20.50 1.06 -27.05
CA LYS A 19 -19.24 0.76 -27.74
C LYS A 19 -19.00 -0.75 -27.65
N LYS A 20 -19.21 -1.48 -28.75
CA LYS A 20 -18.75 -2.86 -28.87
C LYS A 20 -17.22 -2.84 -28.95
N THR A 21 -16.57 -3.27 -27.89
CA THR A 21 -15.13 -3.55 -27.87
C THR A 21 -14.90 -4.92 -28.49
N ASP A 22 -14.51 -4.97 -29.76
CA ASP A 22 -13.82 -6.14 -30.30
C ASP A 22 -12.52 -6.30 -29.51
N MET A 23 -12.40 -7.41 -28.78
CA MET A 23 -11.17 -7.82 -28.11
C MET A 23 -10.22 -8.41 -29.15
N THR A 24 -9.49 -7.55 -29.87
CA THR A 24 -8.31 -8.00 -30.58
C THR A 24 -7.23 -8.30 -29.55
N LEU A 25 -6.97 -9.59 -29.31
CA LEU A 25 -5.86 -10.00 -28.45
C LEU A 25 -4.55 -9.50 -29.06
N PRO A 26 -3.71 -8.76 -28.31
CA PRO A 26 -2.39 -8.38 -28.79
C PRO A 26 -1.55 -9.65 -29.06
N PRO A 27 -0.66 -9.64 -30.07
CA PRO A 27 0.24 -10.75 -30.30
C PRO A 27 1.07 -11.03 -29.04
N PRO A 28 1.43 -12.29 -28.77
CA PRO A 28 2.23 -12.63 -27.60
C PRO A 28 3.54 -11.83 -27.66
N VAL A 29 3.77 -11.01 -26.63
CA VAL A 29 5.02 -10.27 -26.48
C VAL A 29 6.13 -11.30 -26.39
N VAL A 30 6.98 -11.35 -27.41
CA VAL A 30 8.07 -12.31 -27.48
C VAL A 30 9.20 -11.77 -26.59
N PHE A 31 9.27 -12.25 -25.35
CA PHE A 31 10.20 -11.80 -24.32
C PHE A 31 11.64 -12.33 -24.50
N THR A 32 12.08 -12.60 -25.73
CA THR A 32 13.39 -13.22 -26.02
C THR A 32 14.57 -12.43 -25.45
N GLU A 33 14.46 -11.11 -25.42
CA GLU A 33 15.49 -10.24 -24.83
C GLU A 33 15.54 -10.40 -23.30
N LEU A 34 14.39 -10.41 -22.63
CA LEU A 34 14.29 -10.57 -21.18
C LEU A 34 14.78 -11.96 -20.74
N GLU A 35 14.42 -13.00 -21.48
CA GLU A 35 14.87 -14.37 -21.23
C GLU A 35 16.40 -14.49 -21.35
N ALA A 36 16.99 -13.87 -22.38
CA ALA A 36 18.44 -13.81 -22.55
C ALA A 36 19.14 -13.06 -21.39
N HIS A 37 18.52 -11.98 -20.89
CA HIS A 37 19.03 -11.25 -19.73
C HIS A 37 18.98 -12.08 -18.45
N LEU A 38 17.91 -12.82 -18.20
CA LEU A 38 17.77 -13.70 -17.04
C LEU A 38 18.79 -14.85 -17.09
N GLU A 39 18.98 -15.46 -18.26
CA GLU A 39 19.95 -16.53 -18.43
C GLU A 39 21.38 -16.02 -18.17
N ARG A 40 21.72 -14.83 -18.66
CA ARG A 40 23.01 -14.19 -18.40
C ARG A 40 23.25 -13.94 -16.91
N LEU A 41 22.25 -13.41 -16.20
CA LEU A 41 22.35 -13.14 -14.77
C LEU A 41 22.52 -14.43 -13.95
N SER A 42 21.81 -15.50 -14.32
CA SER A 42 21.93 -16.79 -13.64
C SER A 42 23.37 -17.34 -13.71
N ARG A 43 23.97 -17.32 -14.90
CA ARG A 43 25.36 -17.74 -15.11
C ARG A 43 26.36 -16.87 -14.36
N GLN A 44 26.06 -15.58 -14.20
CA GLN A 44 26.91 -14.67 -13.40
C GLN A 44 26.85 -15.02 -11.92
N LEU A 45 25.68 -15.37 -11.37
CA LEU A 45 25.57 -15.78 -9.97
C LEU A 45 26.29 -17.10 -9.69
N ASP A 46 26.17 -18.07 -10.59
CA ASP A 46 26.89 -19.35 -10.48
C ASP A 46 28.42 -19.15 -10.56
N ALA A 47 28.87 -18.27 -11.46
CA ALA A 47 30.29 -17.94 -11.62
C ALA A 47 30.86 -17.14 -10.43
N VAL A 48 30.03 -16.31 -9.79
CA VAL A 48 30.42 -15.55 -8.58
C VAL A 48 30.61 -16.46 -7.39
N GLY A 49 30.23 -17.75 -7.47
CA GLY A 49 30.67 -18.79 -6.56
C GLY A 49 30.51 -18.33 -5.12
N LEU A 50 29.27 -18.35 -4.63
CA LEU A 50 28.99 -18.32 -3.19
C LEU A 50 29.62 -19.58 -2.59
N SER A 51 30.94 -19.53 -2.44
CA SER A 51 31.70 -20.44 -1.62
C SER A 51 31.10 -20.30 -0.25
N ASP A 52 30.35 -21.33 0.12
CA ASP A 52 29.84 -21.55 1.46
C ASP A 52 30.96 -21.16 2.42
N SER A 53 30.73 -20.03 3.08
CA SER A 53 31.61 -19.49 4.08
C SER A 53 31.92 -20.61 5.05
N LYS A 54 33.20 -21.01 5.08
CA LYS A 54 33.77 -21.82 6.15
C LYS A 54 33.17 -21.37 7.46
N SER A 55 32.64 -22.34 8.17
CA SER A 55 32.09 -22.26 9.51
C SER A 55 33.12 -21.75 10.51
N ASP A 56 33.40 -20.46 10.51
CA ASP A 56 33.82 -19.80 11.73
C ASP A 56 32.53 -19.45 12.47
N SER A 57 32.41 -20.00 13.68
CA SER A 57 31.33 -19.73 14.62
C SER A 57 31.30 -18.24 14.96
N ALA A 58 30.73 -17.44 14.06
CA ALA A 58 30.42 -16.05 14.33
C ALA A 58 29.51 -16.05 15.56
N PRO A 59 29.80 -15.25 16.60
CA PRO A 59 28.91 -15.13 17.74
C PRO A 59 27.57 -14.68 17.16
N HIS A 60 26.57 -15.55 17.25
CA HIS A 60 25.24 -15.32 16.68
C HIS A 60 24.81 -13.91 17.08
N GLU A 61 24.90 -12.98 16.13
CA GLU A 61 24.71 -11.56 16.42
C GLU A 61 23.26 -11.44 16.86
N LYS A 62 23.05 -11.18 18.16
CA LYS A 62 21.71 -11.21 18.75
C LYS A 62 20.89 -10.17 18.00
N ARG A 63 19.83 -10.61 17.32
CA ARG A 63 18.92 -9.72 16.58
C ARG A 63 18.54 -8.56 17.50
N ARG A 64 18.81 -7.32 17.05
CA ARG A 64 18.43 -6.12 17.80
C ARG A 64 16.94 -6.18 18.09
N ARG A 65 16.57 -6.11 19.37
CA ARG A 65 15.17 -6.01 19.78
C ARG A 65 14.62 -4.72 19.20
N VAL A 66 13.65 -4.84 18.32
CA VAL A 66 12.88 -3.68 17.84
C VAL A 66 11.74 -3.42 18.81
N PRO A 67 11.36 -2.14 19.02
CA PRO A 67 10.12 -1.83 19.72
C PRO A 67 8.98 -2.63 19.11
N GLY A 68 8.24 -3.35 19.95
CA GLY A 68 7.10 -4.13 19.51
C GLY A 68 5.96 -3.22 19.06
N ARG A 69 5.16 -3.67 18.09
CA ARG A 69 3.85 -3.05 17.85
C ARG A 69 2.89 -3.50 18.94
N PHE A 70 1.97 -2.62 19.33
CA PHE A 70 0.86 -2.99 20.20
C PHE A 70 0.06 -4.12 19.54
N LYS A 71 -0.03 -5.27 20.22
CA LYS A 71 -0.86 -6.41 19.81
C LYS A 71 -2.11 -6.42 20.69
N GLY A 72 -3.24 -6.02 20.13
CA GLY A 72 -4.51 -5.99 20.84
C GLY A 72 -5.49 -5.00 20.22
N ALA A 73 -6.71 -4.98 20.76
CA ALA A 73 -7.67 -3.91 20.50
C ALA A 73 -7.66 -2.94 21.69
N LEU A 74 -7.58 -1.65 21.41
CA LEU A 74 -7.79 -0.63 22.43
C LEU A 74 -9.30 -0.43 22.56
N VAL A 75 -9.88 -0.88 23.67
CA VAL A 75 -11.29 -0.59 23.99
C VAL A 75 -11.33 0.80 24.59
N VAL A 76 -11.80 1.76 23.80
CA VAL A 76 -11.97 3.15 24.23
C VAL A 76 -13.41 3.43 24.60
N GLY A 77 -13.62 4.25 25.62
CA GLY A 77 -14.93 4.77 25.99
C GLY A 77 -15.40 5.86 25.02
N PRO A 78 -16.69 6.27 25.10
CA PRO A 78 -17.23 7.36 24.28
C PRO A 78 -16.48 8.68 24.48
N GLU A 79 -16.01 8.95 25.70
CA GLU A 79 -15.23 10.14 26.07
C GLU A 79 -13.94 10.30 25.25
N PHE A 80 -13.39 9.20 24.70
CA PHE A 80 -12.19 9.26 23.86
C PHE A 80 -12.39 10.09 22.58
N PHE A 81 -13.63 10.21 22.11
CA PHE A 81 -13.97 10.97 20.92
C PHE A 81 -14.47 12.39 21.24
N GLU A 82 -14.54 12.74 22.52
CA GLU A 82 -14.87 14.12 22.92
C GLU A 82 -13.65 15.02 22.67
N PRO A 83 -13.87 16.25 22.17
CA PRO A 83 -12.78 17.19 21.99
C PRO A 83 -12.15 17.51 23.34
N LEU A 84 -10.82 17.54 23.37
CA LEU A 84 -10.07 17.98 24.54
C LEU A 84 -10.48 19.41 24.92
N THR A 85 -10.55 19.65 26.22
CA THR A 85 -10.84 20.97 26.77
C THR A 85 -9.67 21.93 26.54
N GLU A 86 -9.94 23.24 26.59
CA GLU A 86 -8.89 24.27 26.40
C GLU A 86 -7.75 24.14 27.41
N ASP A 87 -8.07 23.71 28.64
CA ASP A 87 -7.09 23.49 29.70
C ASP A 87 -6.17 22.30 29.38
N GLU A 88 -6.72 21.18 28.88
CA GLU A 88 -5.95 20.00 28.47
C GLU A 88 -5.07 20.28 27.24
N LEU A 89 -5.58 21.06 26.27
CA LEU A 89 -4.82 21.43 25.07
C LEU A 89 -3.58 22.28 25.41
N LYS A 90 -3.63 23.06 26.49
CA LYS A 90 -2.51 23.90 26.92
C LYS A 90 -1.30 23.08 27.37
N GLU A 91 -1.52 21.88 27.89
CA GLU A 91 -0.45 20.96 28.30
C GLU A 91 0.38 20.44 27.11
N PHE A 92 -0.24 20.34 25.93
CA PHE A 92 0.41 19.89 24.70
C PHE A 92 1.06 21.03 23.88
N ALA A 93 0.72 22.28 24.14
CA ALA A 93 1.23 23.43 23.40
C ALA A 93 2.67 23.84 23.76
N THR A 94 3.31 23.15 24.71
CA THR A 94 4.63 23.49 25.27
C THR A 94 5.82 22.66 24.75
N GLU A 95 5.66 21.90 23.66
CA GLU A 95 6.79 21.27 22.92
C GLU A 95 7.37 22.15 21.80
#